data_AF-A0A381WLP8-F1
#
_entry.id   AF-A0A381WLP8-F1
#
_cell.length_a   1.000
_cell.length_b   1.000
_cell.length_c   1.000
_cell.angle_alpha   90.00
_cell.angle_beta   90.00
_cell.angle_gamma   90.00
#
_symmetry.space_group_name_H-M   'P 1'
#
loop_
_entity.id
_entity.type
_entity.pdbx_description
1 polymer ?
#
loop_
_entity_poly.entity_id
_entity_poly.type
_entity_poly.pdbx_seq_one_letter_code
_entity_poly.pdbx_strand_id
1 'polypeptide(L)'
;MMKAYRLAAITVSLSWIWFSCQTHELTFDNPIDGIANADSGFYSPTLTMFPLTQTVSNGDSVIIGSYIIEHDTTLAGVHTHVTYDAELLQLDTILPGVLFTNDGVNTPLFTYTAVFGQIDIFVWYLGAEGALSYVTETGHIAEIYFSALNTGETKVEYDTTQCELVTPLDESISIRGFRPGEVIIQ
;
A
#
# COMPACT_ATOMS: atom_id res chain seq x y z
N MET A 1 -26.68 -49.90 37.04
CA MET A 1 -25.64 -49.56 36.04
C MET A 1 -26.13 -48.61 34.93
N MET A 2 -27.27 -48.82 34.26
CA MET A 2 -27.73 -47.96 33.13
C MET A 2 -27.88 -46.44 33.41
N LYS A 3 -28.27 -46.02 34.63
CA LYS A 3 -28.42 -44.59 34.97
C LYS A 3 -27.08 -43.84 35.02
N ALA A 4 -26.00 -44.51 35.45
CA ALA A 4 -24.67 -43.91 35.54
C ALA A 4 -24.05 -43.67 34.15
N TYR A 5 -24.25 -44.61 33.21
CA TYR A 5 -23.82 -44.44 31.81
C TYR A 5 -24.55 -43.31 31.09
N ARG A 6 -25.85 -43.09 31.39
CA ARG A 6 -26.62 -41.98 30.82
C ARG A 6 -26.17 -40.62 31.34
N LEU A 7 -25.83 -40.52 32.63
CA LEU A 7 -25.28 -39.28 33.21
C LEU A 7 -23.89 -38.96 32.65
N ALA A 8 -23.01 -39.97 32.53
CA ALA A 8 -21.67 -39.82 31.98
C ALA A 8 -21.67 -39.45 30.49
N ALA A 9 -22.60 -40.00 29.70
CA ALA A 9 -22.75 -39.63 28.29
C ALA A 9 -23.20 -38.17 28.12
N ILE A 10 -24.12 -37.69 28.97
CA ILE A 10 -24.60 -36.30 28.94
C ILE A 10 -23.49 -35.32 29.32
N THR A 11 -22.68 -35.62 30.35
CA THR A 11 -21.56 -34.75 30.73
C THR A 11 -20.43 -34.73 29.69
N VAL A 12 -20.15 -35.85 29.03
CA VAL A 12 -19.16 -35.90 27.94
C VAL A 12 -19.66 -35.12 26.72
N SER A 13 -20.93 -35.26 26.32
CA SER A 13 -21.49 -34.48 25.20
C SER A 13 -21.58 -32.98 25.48
N LEU A 14 -21.86 -32.57 26.73
CA LEU A 14 -21.91 -31.15 27.09
C LEU A 14 -20.51 -30.52 27.12
N SER A 15 -19.46 -31.30 27.42
CA SER A 15 -18.06 -30.85 27.40
C SER A 15 -17.54 -30.53 26.00
N TRP A 16 -18.09 -31.14 24.94
CA TRP A 16 -17.63 -30.92 23.56
C TRP A 16 -18.14 -29.60 22.97
N ILE A 17 -19.22 -29.04 23.52
CA ILE A 17 -19.79 -27.76 23.07
C ILE A 17 -18.87 -26.59 23.48
N TRP A 18 -18.15 -26.72 24.60
CA TRP A 18 -17.23 -25.68 25.10
C TRP A 18 -15.91 -25.59 24.32
N PHE A 19 -15.51 -26.64 23.60
CA PHE A 19 -14.29 -26.62 22.77
C PHE A 19 -14.53 -26.12 21.34
N SER A 20 -15.78 -25.89 20.94
CA SER A 20 -16.13 -25.54 19.55
C SER A 20 -16.24 -24.03 19.27
N CYS A 21 -15.88 -23.16 20.22
CA CYS A 21 -15.89 -21.72 20.00
C CYS A 21 -14.46 -21.19 19.79
N GLN A 22 -13.84 -21.53 18.65
CA GLN A 22 -12.70 -20.76 18.15
C GLN A 22 -13.26 -19.64 17.26
N THR A 23 -13.34 -18.44 17.82
CA THR A 23 -13.55 -17.24 17.01
C THR A 23 -12.23 -16.92 16.32
N HIS A 24 -12.19 -17.09 15.00
CA HIS A 24 -11.09 -16.56 14.20
C HIS A 24 -11.30 -15.05 14.07
N GLU A 25 -10.44 -14.26 14.71
CA GLU A 25 -10.33 -12.84 14.37
C GLU A 25 -9.61 -12.76 13.02
N LEU A 26 -10.32 -12.31 12.01
CA LEU A 26 -9.72 -11.98 10.73
C LEU A 26 -9.06 -10.62 10.88
N THR A 27 -7.72 -10.59 10.89
CA THR A 27 -6.96 -9.35 10.76
C THR A 27 -6.95 -8.97 9.29
N PHE A 28 -7.84 -8.06 8.90
CA PHE A 28 -7.83 -7.47 7.57
C PHE A 28 -6.78 -6.36 7.54
N ASP A 29 -5.58 -6.67 7.06
CA ASP A 29 -4.51 -5.69 6.90
C ASP A 29 -4.28 -5.37 5.41
N ASN A 30 -5.33 -4.91 4.75
CA ASN A 30 -5.21 -4.37 3.40
C ASN A 30 -4.81 -2.89 3.49
N PRO A 31 -3.57 -2.51 3.12
CA PRO A 31 -3.16 -1.11 3.23
C PRO A 31 -3.92 -0.16 2.29
N ILE A 32 -4.61 -0.71 1.29
CA ILE A 32 -5.41 0.07 0.34
C ILE A 32 -6.83 0.34 0.88
N ASP A 33 -7.24 -0.36 1.95
CA ASP A 33 -8.52 -0.14 2.63
C ASP A 33 -8.35 0.91 3.73
N GLY A 34 -9.06 2.03 3.61
CA GLY A 34 -8.99 3.15 4.55
C GLY A 34 -9.33 2.77 6.00
N ILE A 35 -10.25 1.82 6.21
CA ILE A 35 -10.63 1.37 7.56
C ILE A 35 -9.52 0.52 8.16
N ALA A 36 -9.03 -0.48 7.42
CA ALA A 36 -7.93 -1.34 7.88
C ALA A 36 -6.65 -0.53 8.15
N ASN A 37 -6.38 0.46 7.31
CA ASN A 37 -5.23 1.34 7.45
C ASN A 37 -5.36 2.22 8.70
N ALA A 38 -6.54 2.79 8.96
CA ALA A 38 -6.82 3.58 10.16
C ALA A 38 -6.76 2.74 11.44
N ASP A 39 -7.26 1.50 11.43
CA ASP A 39 -7.15 0.55 12.53
C ASP A 39 -5.69 0.20 12.85
N SER A 40 -4.82 0.27 11.83
CA SER A 40 -3.36 0.12 11.95
C SER A 40 -2.63 1.42 12.34
N GLY A 41 -3.36 2.51 12.59
CA GLY A 41 -2.83 3.80 13.03
C GLY A 41 -2.43 4.76 11.91
N PHE A 42 -2.73 4.45 10.65
CA PHE A 42 -2.44 5.29 9.49
C PHE A 42 -3.72 5.95 8.97
N TYR A 43 -3.88 7.25 9.22
CA TYR A 43 -5.08 7.99 8.85
C TYR A 43 -4.92 8.63 7.46
N SER A 44 -5.90 8.44 6.59
CA SER A 44 -5.99 9.09 5.27
C SER A 44 -5.92 10.62 5.38
N PRO A 45 -5.47 11.43 4.38
CA PRO A 45 -4.77 11.01 3.17
C PRO A 45 -3.48 10.29 3.54
N THR A 46 -3.30 9.05 3.07
CA THR A 46 -2.12 8.25 3.39
C THR A 46 -1.46 7.76 2.11
N LEU A 47 -0.14 7.91 2.04
CA LEU A 47 0.67 7.23 1.04
C LEU A 47 1.08 5.86 1.59
N THR A 48 0.83 4.80 0.82
CA THR A 48 1.17 3.43 1.23
C THR A 48 1.84 2.65 0.10
N MET A 49 2.70 1.72 0.49
CA MET A 49 3.23 0.68 -0.38
C MET A 49 2.36 -0.58 -0.31
N PHE A 50 2.30 -1.33 -1.40
CA PHE A 50 1.67 -2.66 -1.47
C PHE A 50 2.50 -3.61 -2.34
N PRO A 51 2.72 -4.88 -1.94
CA PRO A 51 2.36 -5.46 -0.65
C PRO A 51 3.16 -4.85 0.51
N LEU A 52 2.65 -5.00 1.73
CA LEU A 52 3.33 -4.51 2.95
C LEU A 52 4.54 -5.35 3.35
N THR A 53 4.53 -6.62 2.99
CA THR A 53 5.64 -7.53 3.21
C THR A 53 5.75 -8.45 2.01
N GLN A 54 6.96 -8.58 1.47
CA GLN A 54 7.29 -9.54 0.43
C GLN A 54 8.54 -10.31 0.84
N THR A 55 8.52 -11.63 0.68
CA THR A 55 9.71 -12.48 0.83
C THR A 55 10.09 -13.04 -0.53
N VAL A 56 11.36 -12.85 -0.92
CA VAL A 56 11.91 -13.24 -2.23
C VAL A 56 13.27 -13.91 -2.05
N SER A 57 13.74 -14.64 -3.07
CA SER A 57 15.11 -15.11 -3.12
C SER A 57 16.05 -14.09 -3.77
N ASN A 58 17.35 -14.23 -3.50
CA ASN A 58 18.36 -13.45 -4.21
C ASN A 58 18.22 -13.59 -5.75
N GLY A 59 18.24 -12.48 -6.47
CA GLY A 59 18.06 -12.43 -7.92
C GLY A 59 16.61 -12.39 -8.40
N ASP A 60 15.62 -12.60 -7.51
CA ASP A 60 14.21 -12.48 -7.87
C ASP A 60 13.78 -11.01 -8.02
N SER A 61 12.64 -10.81 -8.68
CA SER A 61 12.00 -9.50 -8.79
C SER A 61 11.18 -9.19 -7.53
N VAL A 62 11.30 -7.95 -7.07
CA VAL A 62 10.49 -7.34 -6.03
C VAL A 62 9.59 -6.30 -6.70
N ILE A 63 8.29 -6.35 -6.41
CA ILE A 63 7.29 -5.51 -7.08
C ILE A 63 6.53 -4.76 -6.00
N ILE A 64 6.63 -3.43 -6.02
CA ILE A 64 6.03 -2.55 -5.02
C ILE A 64 5.15 -1.51 -5.72
N GLY A 65 3.87 -1.53 -5.43
CA GLY A 65 2.92 -0.52 -5.86
C GLY A 65 2.84 0.64 -4.87
N SER A 66 2.83 1.85 -5.39
CA SER A 66 2.63 3.11 -4.68
C SER A 66 1.16 3.54 -4.75
N TYR A 67 0.53 3.80 -3.61
CA TYR A 67 -0.90 4.15 -3.51
C TYR A 67 -1.13 5.40 -2.66
N ILE A 68 -2.17 6.16 -3.00
CA ILE A 68 -2.77 7.21 -2.15
C ILE A 68 -4.16 6.76 -1.71
N ILE A 69 -4.43 6.83 -0.40
CA ILE A 69 -5.68 6.42 0.23
C ILE A 69 -6.47 7.64 0.66
N GLU A 70 -7.73 7.74 0.23
CA GLU A 70 -8.76 8.70 0.68
C GLU A 70 -8.21 10.12 0.91
N HIS A 71 -7.82 10.80 -0.17
CA HIS A 71 -7.20 12.11 -0.06
C HIS A 71 -8.21 13.26 0.22
N ASP A 72 -9.49 12.95 0.46
CA ASP A 72 -10.57 13.83 0.96
C ASP A 72 -10.84 15.13 0.16
N THR A 73 -10.27 15.29 -1.04
CA THR A 73 -10.43 16.48 -1.89
C THR A 73 -10.13 16.16 -3.37
N THR A 74 -10.19 17.15 -4.25
CA THR A 74 -9.81 17.03 -5.67
C THR A 74 -8.28 16.95 -5.81
N LEU A 75 -7.74 15.78 -6.14
CA LEU A 75 -6.29 15.59 -6.36
C LEU A 75 -5.97 15.74 -7.85
N ALA A 76 -5.03 16.63 -8.18
CA ALA A 76 -4.61 16.89 -9.57
C ALA A 76 -3.15 16.51 -9.84
N GLY A 77 -2.33 16.44 -8.80
CA GLY A 77 -0.92 16.14 -8.90
C GLY A 77 -0.36 15.45 -7.67
N VAL A 78 0.64 14.60 -7.90
CA VAL A 78 1.38 13.86 -6.88
C VAL A 78 2.86 13.95 -7.19
N HIS A 79 3.65 14.30 -6.18
CA HIS A 79 5.07 14.03 -6.12
C HIS A 79 5.32 13.08 -4.94
N THR A 80 5.93 11.93 -5.21
CA THR A 80 6.42 11.03 -4.16
C THR A 80 7.94 10.99 -4.19
N HIS A 81 8.56 11.13 -3.03
CA HIS A 81 9.98 10.82 -2.84
C HIS A 81 10.10 9.48 -2.12
N VAL A 82 10.59 8.46 -2.81
CA VAL A 82 10.72 7.09 -2.32
C VAL A 82 12.20 6.76 -2.06
N THR A 83 12.49 6.21 -0.89
CA THR A 83 13.81 5.74 -0.49
C THR A 83 13.84 4.22 -0.36
N TYR A 84 14.99 3.63 -0.71
CA TYR A 84 15.24 2.19 -0.59
C TYR A 84 16.73 1.92 -0.36
N ASP A 85 17.06 0.76 0.21
CA ASP A 85 18.45 0.32 0.33
C ASP A 85 18.97 -0.20 -1.01
N ALA A 86 19.78 0.61 -1.69
CA ALA A 86 20.34 0.27 -2.99
C ALA A 86 21.48 -0.77 -2.95
N GLU A 87 21.94 -1.17 -1.75
CA GLU A 87 22.83 -2.32 -1.59
C GLU A 87 22.05 -3.65 -1.55
N LEU A 88 20.75 -3.60 -1.26
CA LEU A 88 19.85 -4.76 -1.18
C LEU A 88 18.89 -4.86 -2.37
N LEU A 89 18.47 -3.73 -2.94
CA LEU A 89 17.54 -3.65 -4.06
C LEU A 89 18.12 -2.82 -5.20
N GLN A 90 18.05 -3.31 -6.43
CA GLN A 90 18.38 -2.55 -7.63
C GLN A 90 17.10 -2.14 -8.35
N LEU A 91 16.86 -0.84 -8.51
CA LEU A 91 15.77 -0.36 -9.35
C LEU A 91 15.95 -0.83 -10.79
N ASP A 92 14.90 -1.45 -11.34
CA ASP A 92 14.86 -1.90 -12.74
C ASP A 92 13.95 -0.97 -13.57
N THR A 93 12.66 -0.94 -13.24
CA THR A 93 11.64 -0.26 -14.04
C THR A 93 10.59 0.40 -13.14
N ILE A 94 10.03 1.53 -13.60
CA ILE A 94 8.85 2.16 -12.99
C ILE A 94 7.78 2.31 -14.05
N LEU A 95 6.57 1.83 -13.75
CA LEU A 95 5.40 1.95 -14.62
C LEU A 95 4.37 2.91 -14.00
N PRO A 96 3.66 3.71 -14.81
CA PRO A 96 2.58 4.55 -14.32
C PRO A 96 1.42 3.71 -13.79
N GLY A 97 0.88 4.13 -12.65
CA GLY A 97 -0.38 3.61 -12.13
C GLY A 97 -1.59 4.17 -12.88
N VAL A 98 -2.77 3.68 -12.52
CA VAL A 98 -4.01 3.98 -13.26
C VAL A 98 -4.78 5.18 -12.71
N LEU A 99 -4.44 5.68 -11.51
CA LEU A 99 -5.23 6.71 -10.82
C LEU A 99 -5.52 7.92 -11.71
N PHE A 100 -4.49 8.48 -12.35
CA PHE A 100 -4.63 9.69 -13.18
C PHE A 100 -5.01 9.42 -14.64
N THR A 101 -5.33 8.18 -15.00
CA THR A 101 -5.70 7.82 -16.37
C THR A 101 -7.18 8.02 -16.64
N ASN A 102 -8.03 8.16 -15.61
CA ASN A 102 -9.49 8.17 -15.73
C ASN A 102 -9.98 6.98 -16.58
N ASP A 103 -9.67 5.76 -16.14
CA ASP A 103 -9.97 4.50 -16.85
C ASP A 103 -9.44 4.48 -18.31
N GLY A 104 -8.26 5.08 -18.52
CA GLY A 104 -7.61 5.15 -19.84
C GLY A 104 -8.16 6.22 -20.78
N VAL A 105 -9.08 7.08 -20.33
CA VAL A 105 -9.60 8.22 -21.12
C VAL A 105 -8.53 9.31 -21.27
N ASN A 106 -7.65 9.46 -20.29
CA ASN A 106 -6.60 10.48 -20.27
C ASN A 106 -5.21 9.85 -20.19
N THR A 107 -4.25 10.55 -20.78
CA THR A 107 -2.83 10.25 -20.60
C THR A 107 -2.25 11.27 -19.62
N PRO A 108 -2.00 10.89 -18.35
CA PRO A 108 -1.40 11.80 -17.40
C PRO A 108 0.04 12.13 -17.80
N LEU A 109 0.55 13.26 -17.32
CA LEU A 109 1.99 13.48 -17.30
C LEU A 109 2.56 12.58 -16.21
N PHE A 110 3.33 11.58 -16.60
CA PHE A 110 4.06 10.71 -15.69
C PHE A 110 5.56 10.83 -15.99
N THR A 111 6.35 11.20 -15.00
CA THR A 111 7.81 11.26 -15.11
C THR A 111 8.44 10.87 -13.79
N TYR A 112 9.68 10.38 -13.84
CA TYR A 112 10.43 10.10 -12.62
C TYR A 112 11.91 10.41 -12.83
N THR A 113 12.60 10.66 -11.71
CA THR A 113 14.06 10.64 -11.65
C THR A 113 14.48 9.64 -10.60
N ALA A 114 15.55 8.89 -10.87
CA ALA A 114 16.10 7.94 -9.92
C ALA A 114 17.60 8.19 -9.77
N VAL A 115 18.03 8.22 -8.52
CA VAL A 115 19.45 8.16 -8.14
C VAL A 115 19.64 6.97 -7.19
N PHE A 116 20.87 6.74 -6.74
CA PHE A 116 21.17 5.61 -5.87
C PHE A 116 20.34 5.69 -4.57
N GLY A 117 19.42 4.73 -4.39
CA GLY A 117 18.57 4.61 -3.21
C GLY A 117 17.41 5.61 -3.11
N GLN A 118 17.17 6.43 -4.14
CA GLN A 118 16.11 7.46 -4.11
C GLN A 118 15.40 7.57 -5.46
N ILE A 119 14.09 7.77 -5.41
CA ILE A 119 13.22 7.90 -6.58
C ILE A 119 12.26 9.06 -6.35
N ASP A 120 12.26 10.04 -7.24
CA ASP A 120 11.19 11.02 -7.34
C ASP A 120 10.24 10.60 -8.45
N ILE A 121 8.97 10.38 -8.11
CA ILE A 121 7.92 10.08 -9.07
C ILE A 121 6.97 11.27 -9.09
N PHE A 122 6.66 11.74 -10.29
CA PHE A 122 5.72 12.82 -10.48
C PHE A 122 4.60 12.41 -11.43
N VAL A 123 3.36 12.66 -11.01
CA VAL A 123 2.16 12.38 -11.79
C VAL A 123 1.22 13.58 -11.73
N TRP A 124 0.81 14.08 -12.89
CA TRP A 124 -0.18 15.15 -12.97
C TRP A 124 -1.23 14.85 -14.03
N TYR A 125 -2.45 15.29 -13.77
CA TYR A 125 -3.48 15.29 -14.79
C TYR A 125 -3.20 16.38 -15.84
N LEU A 126 -3.16 16.00 -17.11
CA LEU A 126 -3.10 16.94 -18.25
C LEU A 126 -4.52 17.20 -18.78
N GLY A 127 -5.21 18.18 -18.19
CA GLY A 127 -6.55 18.57 -18.60
C GLY A 127 -6.54 19.49 -19.82
N ALA A 128 -7.66 19.55 -20.56
CA ALA A 128 -7.87 20.62 -21.52
C ALA A 128 -7.88 21.97 -20.78
N GLU A 129 -7.30 23.01 -21.40
CA GLU A 129 -7.28 24.37 -20.83
C GLU A 129 -8.69 24.80 -20.38
N GLY A 130 -8.85 25.13 -19.09
CA GLY A 130 -10.13 25.52 -18.49
C GLY A 130 -10.99 24.38 -17.93
N ALA A 131 -10.59 23.12 -18.06
CA ALA A 131 -11.24 21.98 -17.41
C ALA A 131 -10.50 21.60 -16.11
N LEU A 132 -11.18 21.76 -14.96
CA LEU A 132 -10.69 21.20 -13.70
C LEU A 132 -10.61 19.68 -13.85
N SER A 133 -9.40 19.15 -13.74
CA SER A 133 -9.16 17.74 -13.98
C SER A 133 -8.45 17.12 -12.79
N TYR A 134 -9.23 16.38 -12.02
CA TYR A 134 -8.85 15.82 -10.75
C TYR A 134 -9.45 14.44 -10.59
N VAL A 135 -8.90 13.69 -9.64
CA VAL A 135 -9.44 12.43 -9.14
C VAL A 135 -9.94 12.66 -7.72
N THR A 136 -10.85 11.80 -7.26
CA THR A 136 -11.38 11.80 -5.87
C THR A 136 -11.22 10.46 -5.17
N GLU A 137 -10.75 9.45 -5.90
CA GLU A 137 -10.66 8.07 -5.49
C GLU A 137 -9.29 7.74 -4.89
N THR A 138 -9.27 6.79 -3.95
CA THR A 138 -8.07 6.03 -3.62
C THR A 138 -7.51 5.38 -4.90
N GLY A 139 -6.19 5.38 -5.08
CA GLY A 139 -5.66 4.65 -6.23
C GLY A 139 -4.16 4.53 -6.35
N HIS A 140 -3.81 3.78 -7.39
CA HIS A 140 -2.47 3.36 -7.77
C HIS A 140 -1.74 4.48 -8.52
N ILE A 141 -0.64 4.96 -7.95
CA ILE A 141 0.22 6.03 -8.48
C ILE A 141 1.26 5.45 -9.45
N ALA A 142 1.98 4.41 -9.03
CA ALA A 142 3.06 3.80 -9.81
C ALA A 142 3.38 2.38 -9.32
N GLU A 143 3.83 1.53 -10.25
CA GLU A 143 4.37 0.20 -9.96
C GLU A 143 5.89 0.25 -10.08
N ILE A 144 6.61 -0.16 -9.04
CA ILE A 144 8.07 -0.06 -8.94
C ILE A 144 8.66 -1.47 -8.92
N TYR A 145 9.50 -1.78 -9.90
CA TYR A 145 10.18 -3.06 -10.04
C TYR A 145 11.62 -2.94 -9.58
N PHE A 146 12.02 -3.82 -8.67
CA PHE A 146 13.41 -4.00 -8.24
C PHE A 146 13.88 -5.42 -8.54
N SER A 147 15.20 -5.58 -8.61
CA SER A 147 15.89 -6.88 -8.49
C SER A 147 16.53 -6.99 -7.11
N ALA A 148 16.34 -8.13 -6.44
CA ALA A 148 16.95 -8.41 -5.14
C ALA A 148 18.44 -8.77 -5.29
N LEU A 149 19.34 -8.04 -4.60
CA LEU A 149 20.79 -8.17 -4.77
C LEU A 149 21.46 -9.06 -3.73
N ASN A 150 21.11 -8.89 -2.45
CA ASN A 150 21.80 -9.51 -1.32
C ASN A 150 20.78 -9.96 -0.27
N THR A 151 21.07 -11.04 0.45
CA THR A 151 20.24 -11.52 1.57
C THR A 151 20.20 -10.45 2.67
N GLY A 152 18.99 -10.17 3.18
CA GLY A 152 18.77 -9.13 4.17
C GLY A 152 17.30 -8.74 4.27
N GLU A 153 17.01 -7.85 5.22
CA GLU A 153 15.69 -7.24 5.38
C GLU A 153 15.82 -5.75 5.09
N THR A 154 14.91 -5.20 4.28
CA THR A 154 14.91 -3.79 3.91
C THR A 154 13.48 -3.25 3.78
N LYS A 155 13.38 -1.94 3.61
CA LYS A 155 12.12 -1.24 3.37
C LYS A 155 12.20 -0.39 2.11
N VAL A 156 11.06 -0.28 1.44
CA VAL A 156 10.79 0.74 0.44
C VAL A 156 9.79 1.70 1.08
N GLU A 157 10.17 2.97 1.24
CA GLU A 157 9.41 3.92 2.06
C GLU A 157 9.39 5.32 1.44
N TYR A 158 8.42 6.13 1.85
CA TYR A 158 8.34 7.53 1.42
C TYR A 158 9.14 8.43 2.37
N ASP A 159 9.88 9.41 1.85
CA ASP A 159 10.38 10.52 2.67
C ASP A 159 9.20 11.40 3.09
N THR A 160 8.93 11.40 4.39
CA THR A 160 7.78 12.09 5.02
C THR A 160 7.82 13.62 4.91
N THR A 161 8.94 14.19 4.42
CA THR A 161 9.15 15.63 4.30
C THR A 161 9.20 16.13 2.87
N GLN A 162 9.31 15.23 1.89
CA GLN A 162 9.53 15.57 0.48
C GLN A 162 8.41 15.09 -0.44
N CYS A 163 7.34 14.48 0.08
CA CYS A 163 6.17 14.15 -0.72
C CYS A 163 5.20 15.32 -0.78
N GLU A 164 4.52 15.49 -1.92
CA GLU A 164 3.53 16.54 -2.13
C GLU A 164 2.30 16.01 -2.87
N LEU A 165 1.14 16.48 -2.44
CA LEU A 165 -0.15 16.27 -3.09
C LEU A 165 -0.75 17.64 -3.38
N VAL A 166 -1.28 17.88 -4.57
CA VAL A 166 -1.85 19.19 -4.94
C VAL A 166 -3.25 19.12 -5.54
N THR A 167 -4.05 20.15 -5.28
CA THR A 167 -5.34 20.38 -5.95
C THR A 167 -5.14 20.95 -7.36
N PRO A 168 -6.20 21.05 -8.20
CA PRO A 168 -6.11 21.75 -9.49
C PRO A 168 -5.65 23.21 -9.42
N LEU A 169 -5.73 23.83 -8.24
CA LEU A 169 -5.30 25.22 -8.02
C LEU A 169 -3.90 25.31 -7.40
N ASP A 170 -3.14 24.21 -7.40
CA ASP A 170 -1.79 24.13 -6.82
C ASP A 170 -1.77 24.37 -5.30
N GLU A 171 -2.87 24.02 -4.62
CA GLU A 171 -2.94 24.07 -3.16
C GLU A 171 -2.49 22.72 -2.60
N SER A 172 -1.55 22.73 -1.65
CA SER A 172 -1.04 21.49 -1.04
C SER A 172 -2.10 20.79 -0.18
N ILE A 173 -2.14 19.46 -0.26
CA ILE A 173 -3.00 18.58 0.54
C ILE A 173 -2.14 17.91 1.62
N SER A 174 -2.60 17.96 2.87
CA SER A 174 -1.86 17.39 4.01
C SER A 174 -1.86 15.86 3.98
N ILE A 175 -0.66 15.26 3.97
CA ILE A 175 -0.48 13.82 4.10
C ILE A 175 -0.44 13.47 5.59
N ARG A 176 -1.34 12.58 6.02
CA ARG A 176 -1.54 12.19 7.42
C ARG A 176 -0.91 10.83 7.77
N GLY A 177 -0.47 10.05 6.78
CA GLY A 177 0.19 8.78 7.00
C GLY A 177 1.15 8.39 5.86
N PHE A 178 2.20 7.66 6.23
CA PHE A 178 3.17 7.07 5.31
C PHE A 178 3.43 5.63 5.76
N ARG A 179 3.08 4.67 4.90
CA ARG A 179 3.16 3.26 5.24
C ARG A 179 4.13 2.52 4.30
N PRO A 180 5.26 2.00 4.82
CA PRO A 180 6.31 1.41 4.00
C PRO A 180 5.97 -0.03 3.56
N GLY A 181 6.70 -0.53 2.57
CA GLY A 181 6.72 -1.94 2.18
C GLY A 181 8.01 -2.61 2.66
N GLU A 182 7.90 -3.75 3.31
CA GLU A 182 9.03 -4.54 3.81
C GLU A 182 9.41 -5.63 2.82
N VAL A 183 10.70 -5.80 2.60
CA VAL A 183 11.24 -6.80 1.68
C VAL A 183 12.25 -7.67 2.42
N ILE A 184 12.03 -8.98 2.40
CA ILE A 184 12.89 -9.99 3.01
C ILE A 184 13.52 -10.79 1.88
N ILE A 185 14.84 -10.68 1.73
CA ILE A 185 15.61 -11.37 0.69
C ILE A 185 16.33 -12.53 1.35
N GLN A 186 16.11 -13.75 0.85
CA GLN A 186 16.67 -15.00 1.38
C GLN A 186 17.67 -15.64 0.41
#